data_AF-A0A661KCL9-F1
#
_entry.id   AF-A0A661KCL9-F1
#
_cell.length_a   1.000
_cell.length_b   1.000
_cell.length_c   1.000
_cell.angle_alpha   90.00
_cell.angle_beta   90.00
_cell.angle_gamma   90.00
#
_symmetry.space_group_name_H-M   'P 1'
#
loop_
_entity.id
_entity.type
_entity.pdbx_description
1 polymer ?
#
loop_
_entity_poly.entity_id
_entity_poly.type
_entity_poly.pdbx_seq_one_letter_code
_entity_poly.pdbx_strand_id
1 'polypeptide(L)'
;MKKLIFYVTVVVIFGGVLFFFNIGGWDLWNPDEPRYAQIAREMLHGQGWIIPHLNSEVYYDKPPMFFWLIAWAARGLGEMNEVAARLPSATFGLLTLVLV
;
A
#
# COMPACT_ATOMS: atom_id res chain seq x y z
N MET A 1 19.83 -4.46 -26.16
CA MET A 1 20.04 -3.99 -24.77
C MET A 1 19.73 -2.52 -24.57
N LYS A 2 20.39 -1.56 -25.25
CA LYS A 2 20.15 -0.11 -25.05
C LYS A 2 18.68 0.34 -25.25
N LYS A 3 17.99 -0.19 -26.26
CA LYS A 3 16.56 0.11 -26.51
C LYS A 3 15.63 -0.41 -25.42
N LEU A 4 15.89 -1.61 -24.90
CA LEU A 4 15.09 -2.19 -23.80
C LEU A 4 15.22 -1.35 -22.53
N ILE A 5 16.46 -0.98 -22.18
CA ILE A 5 16.72 -0.09 -21.04
C ILE A 5 15.97 1.23 -21.22
N PHE A 6 16.02 1.83 -22.42
CA PHE A 6 15.28 3.05 -22.71
C PHE A 6 13.76 2.90 -22.47
N TYR A 7 13.14 1.83 -22.99
CA TYR A 7 11.69 1.62 -22.79
C TYR A 7 11.32 1.39 -21.33
N VAL A 8 12.08 0.55 -20.61
CA VAL A 8 11.86 0.32 -19.18
C VAL A 8 12.01 1.61 -18.38
N THR A 9 13.02 2.43 -18.69
CA THR A 9 13.20 3.73 -18.04
C THR A 9 12.00 4.65 -18.29
N VAL A 10 11.49 4.71 -19.53
CA VAL A 10 10.29 5.50 -19.84
C VAL A 10 9.07 5.01 -19.07
N VAL A 11 8.84 3.69 -19.01
CA VAL A 11 7.73 3.09 -18.28
C VAL A 11 7.83 3.37 -16.78
N VAL A 12 9.02 3.23 -16.20
CA VAL A 12 9.25 3.51 -14.77
C VAL A 12 9.01 4.97 -14.44
N ILE A 13 9.49 5.90 -15.28
CA ILE A 13 9.29 7.34 -15.06
C ILE A 13 7.80 7.69 -15.17
N PHE A 14 7.15 7.29 -16.25
CA PHE A 14 5.75 7.64 -16.49
C PHE A 14 4.81 6.96 -15.50
N GLY A 15 4.99 5.66 -15.26
CA GLY A 15 4.26 4.92 -14.24
C GLY A 15 4.53 5.47 -12.83
N GLY A 16 5.76 5.86 -12.53
CA GLY A 16 6.12 6.50 -11.27
C GLY A 16 5.35 7.80 -11.05
N VAL A 17 5.26 8.65 -12.07
CA VAL A 17 4.44 9.86 -12.00
C VAL A 17 2.96 9.50 -11.80
N LEU A 18 2.41 8.56 -12.58
CA LEU A 18 0.99 8.19 -12.48
C LEU A 18 0.60 7.63 -11.11
N PHE A 19 1.43 6.77 -10.50
CA PHE A 19 1.08 6.10 -9.25
C PHE A 19 1.45 6.87 -7.99
N PHE A 20 2.47 7.74 -8.04
CA PHE A 20 2.99 8.41 -6.84
C PHE A 20 2.74 9.91 -6.80
N PHE A 21 2.38 10.55 -7.91
CA PHE A 21 2.06 11.98 -7.91
C PHE A 21 0.82 12.25 -7.05
N ASN A 22 0.98 13.07 -6.01
CA ASN A 22 -0.08 13.47 -5.08
C ASN A 22 -0.78 12.29 -4.35
N ILE A 23 -0.06 11.19 -4.10
CA ILE A 23 -0.62 9.97 -3.47
C ILE A 23 -1.27 10.20 -2.10
N GLY A 24 -0.79 11.19 -1.34
CA GLY A 24 -1.35 11.59 -0.04
C GLY A 24 -2.17 12.89 -0.08
N GLY A 25 -2.54 13.39 -1.27
CA GLY A 25 -3.18 14.71 -1.40
C GLY A 25 -4.65 14.77 -0.99
N TRP A 26 -5.26 13.62 -0.71
CA TRP A 26 -6.67 13.47 -0.35
C TRP A 26 -6.81 12.41 0.73
N ASP A 27 -7.78 12.59 1.62
CA ASP A 27 -8.12 11.66 2.69
C ASP A 27 -8.48 10.27 2.16
N LEU A 28 -8.48 9.26 3.04
CA LEU A 28 -8.78 7.88 2.72
C LEU A 28 -10.21 7.71 2.18
N TRP A 29 -10.34 7.01 1.05
CA TRP A 29 -11.60 6.84 0.35
C TRP A 29 -12.44 5.70 0.93
N ASN A 30 -13.62 6.03 1.44
CA ASN A 30 -14.56 5.09 2.02
C ASN A 30 -15.14 4.13 0.95
N PRO A 31 -15.37 2.83 1.25
CA PRO A 31 -15.19 2.15 2.54
C PRO A 31 -13.85 1.43 2.73
N ASP A 32 -13.09 1.24 1.65
CA ASP A 32 -12.00 0.27 1.66
C ASP A 32 -10.71 0.82 2.27
N GLU A 33 -10.28 2.03 1.89
CA GLU A 33 -9.00 2.54 2.33
C GLU A 33 -8.94 2.79 3.85
N PRO A 34 -9.95 3.42 4.49
CA PRO A 34 -9.96 3.60 5.95
C PRO A 34 -9.98 2.25 6.69
N ARG A 35 -10.75 1.28 6.17
CA ARG A 35 -10.86 -0.05 6.76
C ARG A 35 -9.53 -0.78 6.76
N TYR A 36 -8.83 -0.81 5.63
CA TYR A 36 -7.55 -1.50 5.52
C TYR A 36 -6.43 -0.80 6.29
N ALA A 37 -6.43 0.54 6.30
CA ALA A 37 -5.53 1.32 7.15
C ALA A 37 -5.77 1.04 8.63
N GLN A 38 -7.03 0.93 9.06
CA GLN A 38 -7.38 0.62 10.45
C GLN A 38 -6.92 -0.77 10.88
N ILE A 39 -7.16 -1.78 10.05
CA ILE A 39 -6.70 -3.15 10.32
C ILE A 39 -5.18 -3.19 10.45
N ALA A 40 -4.46 -2.57 9.51
CA ALA A 40 -3.00 -2.49 9.56
C ALA A 40 -2.48 -1.74 10.80
N ARG A 41 -3.20 -0.70 11.24
CA ARG A 41 -2.88 0.06 12.46
C ARG A 41 -3.04 -0.81 13.72
N GLU A 42 -4.09 -1.62 13.79
CA GLU A 42 -4.30 -2.56 14.91
C GLU A 42 -3.23 -3.66 14.96
N MET A 43 -2.77 -4.13 13.80
CA MET A 43 -1.65 -5.09 13.72
C MET A 43 -0.34 -4.50 14.24
N LEU A 44 -0.07 -3.21 13.96
CA LEU A 44 1.10 -2.51 14.50
C LEU A 44 1.05 -2.31 16.02
N HIS A 45 -0.15 -2.10 16.57
CA HIS A 45 -0.35 -1.80 17.99
C HIS A 45 -0.64 -3.03 18.87
N GLY A 46 -0.44 -4.24 18.36
CA GLY A 46 -0.38 -5.44 19.19
C GLY A 46 -1.56 -6.39 19.11
N GLN A 47 -2.48 -6.24 18.14
CA GLN A 47 -3.57 -7.23 17.93
C GLN A 47 -3.11 -8.49 17.16
N GLY A 48 -1.81 -8.73 17.09
CA GLY A 48 -1.21 -9.87 16.42
C GLY A 48 -1.11 -9.69 14.90
N TRP A 49 -0.19 -10.45 14.29
CA TRP A 49 0.09 -10.37 12.86
C TRP A 49 -0.60 -11.48 12.05
N ILE A 50 -1.20 -12.46 12.72
CA ILE A 50 -1.79 -13.63 12.03
C ILE A 50 -3.28 -13.42 11.80
N ILE A 51 -4.00 -12.98 12.82
CA ILE A 51 -5.46 -12.78 12.78
C ILE A 51 -5.73 -11.27 12.69
N PRO A 52 -6.25 -10.76 11.55
CA PRO A 52 -6.58 -9.36 11.41
C PRO A 52 -7.75 -8.98 12.32
N HIS A 53 -7.71 -7.75 12.84
CA HIS A 53 -8.80 -7.17 13.63
C HIS A 53 -9.21 -5.83 13.02
N LEU A 54 -10.51 -5.55 13.08
CA LEU A 54 -11.11 -4.28 12.70
C LEU A 54 -11.93 -3.77 13.88
N ASN A 55 -11.51 -2.65 14.46
CA ASN A 55 -12.09 -2.08 15.67
C ASN A 55 -12.13 -3.08 16.83
N SER A 56 -11.05 -3.84 17.01
CA SER A 56 -10.90 -4.90 18.03
C SER A 56 -11.80 -6.13 17.85
N GLU A 57 -12.53 -6.24 16.74
CA GLU A 57 -13.24 -7.46 16.36
C GLU A 57 -12.45 -8.23 15.30
N VAL A 58 -12.52 -9.56 15.33
CA VAL A 58 -11.82 -10.37 14.33
C VAL A 58 -12.38 -10.12 12.93
N TYR A 59 -11.49 -9.84 11.98
CA TYR A 59 -11.83 -9.60 10.59
C TYR A 59 -11.57 -10.83 9.72
N TYR A 60 -12.64 -11.48 9.26
CA TYR A 60 -12.58 -12.79 8.58
C TYR A 60 -12.55 -12.72 7.05
N ASP A 61 -12.78 -11.56 6.44
CA ASP A 61 -13.04 -11.49 5.00
C ASP A 61 -11.78 -11.66 4.13
N LYS A 62 -10.59 -11.30 4.64
CA LYS A 62 -9.35 -11.23 3.85
C LYS A 62 -8.13 -11.76 4.61
N PRO A 63 -7.18 -12.41 3.92
CA PRO A 63 -5.93 -12.84 4.52
C PRO A 63 -5.02 -11.63 4.88
N PRO A 64 -4.05 -11.82 5.80
CA PRO A 64 -3.32 -10.71 6.41
C PRO A 64 -2.24 -10.05 5.53
N MET A 65 -1.86 -10.66 4.40
CA MET A 65 -0.69 -10.25 3.62
C MET A 65 -0.72 -8.78 3.20
N PHE A 66 -1.86 -8.28 2.74
CA PHE A 66 -1.96 -6.88 2.31
C PHE A 66 -1.87 -5.92 3.49
N PHE A 67 -2.47 -6.26 4.63
CA PHE A 67 -2.37 -5.47 5.86
C PHE A 67 -0.95 -5.44 6.41
N TRP A 68 -0.16 -6.51 6.24
CA TRP A 68 1.27 -6.50 6.57
C TRP A 68 2.01 -5.45 5.78
N LEU A 69 1.78 -5.36 4.47
CA LEU A 69 2.46 -4.40 3.61
C LEU A 69 2.13 -2.96 4.02
N ILE A 70 0.86 -2.67 4.33
CA ILE A 70 0.44 -1.36 4.83
C ILE A 70 1.09 -1.08 6.19
N ALA A 71 1.07 -2.05 7.11
CA ALA A 71 1.69 -1.92 8.43
C ALA A 71 3.19 -1.64 8.33
N TRP A 72 3.92 -2.34 7.45
CA TRP A 72 5.34 -2.08 7.20
C TRP A 72 5.58 -0.71 6.56
N ALA A 73 4.73 -0.28 5.63
CA ALA A 73 4.80 1.06 5.04
C ALA A 73 4.62 2.15 6.11
N ALA A 74 3.59 2.01 6.95
CA ALA A 74 3.34 2.93 8.07
C ALA A 74 4.49 2.92 9.08
N ARG A 75 5.05 1.75 9.40
CA ARG A 75 6.23 1.65 10.28
C ARG A 75 7.46 2.34 9.69
N GLY A 76 7.67 2.27 8.38
CA GLY A 76 8.76 2.93 7.69
C GLY A 76 8.59 4.45 7.61
N LEU A 77 7.35 4.93 7.49
CA LEU A 77 7.01 6.37 7.47
C LEU A 77 6.86 6.97 8.87
N GLY A 78 6.74 6.15 9.91
CA GLY A 78 6.58 6.57 11.30
C GLY A 78 5.13 6.88 11.70
N GLU A 79 4.17 6.83 10.77
CA GLU A 79 2.76 7.08 11.02
C GLU A 79 1.86 6.31 10.04
N MET A 80 0.61 6.07 10.47
CA MET A 80 -0.44 5.56 9.59
C MET A 80 -1.15 6.75 8.95
N ASN A 81 -0.78 7.06 7.70
CA ASN A 81 -1.38 8.12 6.89
C ASN A 81 -1.80 7.59 5.49
N GLU A 82 -2.28 8.49 4.64
CA GLU A 82 -2.78 8.19 3.30
C GLU A 82 -1.70 7.62 2.39
N VAL A 83 -0.47 8.13 2.53
CA VAL A 83 0.68 7.62 1.80
C VAL A 83 0.95 6.17 2.21
N ALA A 84 1.01 5.89 3.52
CA ALA A 84 1.25 4.55 4.04
C ALA A 84 0.21 3.53 3.56
N ALA A 85 -1.07 3.92 3.58
CA ALA A 85 -2.18 3.06 3.15
C ALA A 85 -2.12 2.72 1.66
N ARG A 86 -1.67 3.66 0.81
CA ARG A 86 -1.65 3.50 -0.65
C ARG A 86 -0.31 3.03 -1.20
N LEU A 87 0.78 3.16 -0.44
CA LEU A 87 2.14 2.85 -0.89
C LEU A 87 2.27 1.43 -1.45
N PRO A 88 1.75 0.36 -0.80
CA PRO A 88 1.83 -0.98 -1.36
C PRO A 88 1.17 -1.07 -2.75
N SER A 89 -0.06 -0.57 -2.89
CA SER A 89 -0.80 -0.60 -4.15
C SER A 89 -0.08 0.17 -5.27
N ALA A 90 0.44 1.36 -4.96
CA ALA A 90 1.19 2.17 -5.92
C ALA A 90 2.49 1.48 -6.37
N THR A 91 3.23 0.88 -5.44
CA THR A 91 4.47 0.14 -5.73
C THR A 91 4.20 -1.10 -6.59
N PHE A 92 3.21 -1.94 -6.22
CA PHE A 92 2.90 -3.15 -7.00
C PHE A 92 2.26 -2.83 -8.35
N GLY A 93 1.52 -1.72 -8.48
CA GLY A 93 1.04 -1.21 -9.76
C GLY A 93 2.20 -0.88 -10.71
N LEU A 94 3.21 -0.15 -10.22
CA LEU A 94 4.41 0.17 -11.00
C LEU A 94 5.22 -1.07 -11.37
N LEU A 95 5.42 -1.99 -10.43
CA LEU A 95 6.14 -3.24 -10.69
C LEU A 95 5.43 -4.10 -11.73
N THR A 96 4.09 -4.10 -11.73
CA THR A 96 3.30 -4.82 -12.73
C THR A 96 3.52 -4.23 -14.12
N LEU A 97 3.56 -2.90 -14.27
CA LEU A 97 3.87 -2.25 -15.57
C LEU A 97 5.26 -2.59 -16.11
N VAL A 98 6.23 -2.86 -15.24
CA VAL A 98 7.58 -3.27 -15.65
C VAL A 98 7.63 -4.76 -16.00
N LEU A 99 6.76 -5.56 -15.40
CA LEU A 99 6.73 -7.01 -15.57
C LEU A 99 6.11 -7.46 -16.90
N VAL A 100 5.05 -6.78 -17.35
CA VAL A 100 4.30 -7.11 -18.59
C VAL A 100 4.82 -6.35 -19.80
#